data_AF-A0A915D396-F1
#
_entry.id   AF-A0A915D396-F1
#
_cell.length_a   1.000
_cell.length_b   1.000
_cell.length_c   1.000
_cell.angle_alpha   90.00
_cell.angle_beta   90.00
_cell.angle_gamma   90.00
#
_symmetry.space_group_name_H-M   'P 1'
#
loop_
_entity.id
_entity.type
_entity.pdbx_description
1 polymer ?
#
loop_
_entity_poly.entity_id
_entity_poly.type
_entity_poly.pdbx_seq_one_letter_code
_entity_poly.pdbx_strand_id
1 'polypeptide(L)'
;MLLLRHLLLKCSYGRLAAILVLLIVVPSQLFVSVLMPRWYGKPNVRVNGFVDERFKDMSNIFRENFVDGFERDGSHLSVYHKAIWWVDLWAGMADTSKAKLWTGIHRQYYFRSLSLCPLCV
;
A
#
# COMPACT_ATOMS: atom_id res chain seq x y z
N MET A 1 40.24 -12.68 -31.63
CA MET A 1 38.95 -12.05 -32.02
C MET A 1 37.73 -12.49 -31.18
N LEU A 2 37.68 -13.69 -30.60
CA LEU A 2 36.52 -14.19 -29.83
C LEU A 2 36.24 -13.45 -28.51
N LEU A 3 37.29 -13.08 -27.74
CA LEU A 3 37.13 -12.41 -26.43
C LEU A 3 36.48 -11.02 -26.54
N LEU A 4 36.85 -10.25 -27.57
CA LEU A 4 36.34 -8.90 -27.80
C LEU A 4 34.85 -8.91 -28.18
N ARG A 5 34.42 -9.89 -28.99
CA ARG A 5 32.99 -10.10 -29.31
C ARG A 5 32.18 -10.48 -28.07
N HIS A 6 32.73 -11.32 -27.19
CA HIS A 6 32.05 -11.72 -25.96
C HIS A 6 31.89 -10.56 -24.96
N LEU A 7 32.89 -9.69 -24.86
CA LEU A 7 32.85 -8.48 -24.03
C LEU A 7 31.88 -7.43 -24.59
N LEU A 8 31.86 -7.24 -25.92
CA LEU A 8 30.92 -6.33 -26.59
C LEU A 8 29.47 -6.81 -26.48
N LEU A 9 29.22 -8.12 -26.57
CA LEU A 9 27.90 -8.73 -26.35
C LEU A 9 27.41 -8.55 -24.91
N LYS A 10 28.27 -8.75 -23.90
CA LYS A 10 27.92 -8.49 -22.49
C LYS A 10 27.63 -7.00 -22.22
N CYS A 11 28.40 -6.10 -22.82
CA CYS A 11 28.18 -4.65 -22.73
C CYS A 11 26.87 -4.22 -23.43
N SER A 12 26.58 -4.78 -24.61
CA SER A 12 25.34 -4.54 -25.36
C SER A 12 24.11 -5.10 -24.63
N TYR A 13 24.20 -6.32 -24.10
CA TYR A 13 23.13 -6.94 -23.31
C TYR A 13 22.84 -6.17 -22.02
N GLY A 14 23.88 -5.72 -21.31
CA GLY A 14 23.73 -4.88 -20.12
C GLY A 14 23.06 -3.54 -20.41
N ARG A 15 23.39 -2.90 -21.56
CA ARG A 15 22.74 -1.66 -22.00
C ARG A 15 21.28 -1.87 -22.39
N LEU A 16 20.97 -2.93 -23.12
CA LEU A 16 19.59 -3.28 -23.49
C LEU A 16 18.73 -3.60 -22.26
N ALA A 17 19.27 -4.36 -21.30
CA ALA A 17 18.59 -4.66 -20.05
C ALA A 17 18.32 -3.38 -19.22
N ALA A 18 19.29 -2.47 -19.14
CA ALA A 18 19.10 -1.20 -18.44
C ALA A 18 18.03 -0.31 -19.11
N ILE A 19 18.02 -0.25 -20.45
CA ILE A 19 16.98 0.47 -21.20
C ILE A 19 15.61 -0.15 -20.95
N LEU A 20 15.50 -1.48 -20.96
CA LEU A 20 14.24 -2.17 -20.68
C LEU A 20 13.74 -1.88 -19.25
N VAL A 21 14.61 -1.91 -18.26
CA VAL A 21 14.27 -1.56 -16.87
C VAL A 21 13.78 -0.12 -16.79
N LEU A 22 14.45 0.83 -17.43
CA LEU A 22 14.02 2.23 -17.47
C LEU A 22 12.64 2.39 -18.12
N LEU A 23 12.39 1.69 -19.22
CA LEU A 23 11.09 1.70 -19.92
C LEU A 23 9.94 1.12 -19.10
N ILE A 24 10.21 0.33 -18.07
CA ILE A 24 9.18 -0.23 -17.17
C ILE A 24 9.06 0.62 -15.91
N VAL A 25 10.18 0.93 -15.26
CA VAL A 25 10.22 1.63 -13.97
C VAL A 25 9.78 3.08 -14.10
N VAL A 26 10.22 3.80 -15.14
CA VAL A 26 9.87 5.23 -15.28
C VAL A 26 8.37 5.42 -15.54
N PRO A 27 7.74 4.69 -16.49
CA PRO A 27 6.29 4.84 -16.69
C PRO A 27 5.45 4.34 -15.51
N SER A 28 5.86 3.25 -14.85
CA SER A 28 5.16 2.77 -13.65
C SER A 28 5.26 3.77 -12.49
N GLN A 29 6.42 4.39 -12.29
CA GLN A 29 6.59 5.42 -11.28
C GLN A 29 5.76 6.67 -11.60
N LEU A 30 5.72 7.09 -12.87
CA LEU A 30 4.86 8.19 -13.32
C LEU A 30 3.37 7.88 -13.09
N PHE A 31 2.96 6.64 -13.37
CA PHE A 31 1.60 6.18 -13.12
C PHE A 31 1.25 6.26 -11.63
N VAL A 32 2.14 5.78 -10.76
CA VAL A 32 1.93 5.81 -9.31
C VAL A 32 1.96 7.22 -8.74
N SER A 33 2.86 8.10 -9.19
CA SER A 33 3.02 9.42 -8.58
C SER A 33 2.06 10.48 -9.11
N VAL A 34 1.55 10.32 -10.34
CA VAL A 34 0.69 11.33 -10.99
C VAL A 34 -0.70 10.80 -11.30
N LEU A 35 -0.80 9.63 -11.92
CA LEU A 35 -2.08 9.12 -12.40
C LEU A 35 -2.93 8.54 -11.25
N MET A 36 -2.34 7.76 -10.35
CA MET A 36 -3.02 7.16 -9.20
C MET A 36 -3.70 8.21 -8.28
N PRO A 37 -3.01 9.24 -7.77
CA PRO A 37 -3.64 10.26 -6.92
C PRO A 37 -4.77 10.99 -7.63
N ARG A 38 -4.64 11.20 -8.94
CA ARG A 38 -5.64 11.92 -9.73
C ARG A 38 -6.91 11.09 -10.00
N TRP A 39 -6.79 9.77 -10.09
CA TRP A 39 -7.90 8.88 -10.44
C TRP A 39 -8.57 8.24 -9.23
N TYR A 40 -7.78 7.87 -8.21
CA TYR A 40 -8.25 7.14 -7.05
C TYR A 40 -8.11 7.92 -5.73
N GLY A 41 -7.46 9.09 -5.76
CA GLY A 41 -7.22 9.89 -4.58
C GLY A 41 -8.49 10.44 -3.93
N LYS A 42 -8.51 10.42 -2.59
CA LYS A 42 -9.63 10.85 -1.75
C LYS A 42 -9.17 11.96 -0.79
N PRO A 43 -9.18 13.24 -1.20
CA PRO A 43 -8.62 14.34 -0.39
C PRO A 43 -9.37 14.59 0.93
N ASN A 44 -10.67 14.28 0.95
CA ASN A 44 -11.57 14.54 2.09
C ASN A 44 -11.86 13.29 2.92
N VAL A 45 -10.99 12.27 2.90
CA VAL A 45 -11.16 11.10 3.76
C VAL A 45 -11.10 11.51 5.23
N ARG A 46 -12.04 11.01 6.03
CA ARG A 46 -12.01 11.14 7.48
C ARG A 46 -11.40 9.88 8.08
N VAL A 47 -10.26 10.05 8.73
CA VAL A 47 -9.62 9.02 9.54
C VAL A 47 -10.23 9.06 10.92
N ASN A 48 -10.62 7.89 11.42
CA ASN A 48 -11.18 7.71 12.76
C ASN A 48 -10.33 6.71 13.53
N GLY A 49 -10.46 6.74 14.86
CA GLY A 49 -9.80 5.79 15.75
C GLY A 49 -8.89 6.47 16.76
N PHE A 50 -7.90 5.72 17.24
CA PHE A 50 -6.97 6.14 18.28
C PHE A 50 -5.52 5.91 17.85
N VAL A 51 -4.67 6.86 18.21
CA VAL A 51 -3.22 6.81 18.00
C VAL A 51 -2.55 7.31 19.27
N ASP A 52 -1.65 6.51 19.83
CA ASP A 52 -0.77 6.94 20.91
C ASP A 52 0.11 8.10 20.44
N GLU A 53 0.35 9.08 21.33
CA GLU A 53 1.07 10.31 21.00
C GLU A 53 2.45 10.06 20.39
N ARG A 54 3.12 8.97 20.80
CA ARG A 54 4.43 8.54 20.26
C ARG A 54 4.40 8.27 18.77
N PHE A 55 3.23 8.01 18.21
CA PHE A 55 3.01 7.66 16.82
C PHE A 55 2.02 8.58 16.11
N LYS A 56 1.81 9.80 16.61
CA LYS A 56 0.85 10.77 16.03
C LYS A 56 0.93 10.91 14.51
N ASP A 57 2.13 10.78 13.95
CA ASP A 57 2.38 10.90 12.51
C ASP A 57 1.77 9.74 11.69
N MET A 58 1.51 8.58 12.30
CA MET A 58 0.84 7.45 11.64
C MET A 58 -0.54 7.83 11.13
N SER A 59 -1.28 8.70 11.83
CA SER A 59 -2.59 9.16 11.35
C SER A 59 -2.48 9.92 10.02
N ASN A 60 -1.39 10.68 9.83
CA ASN A 60 -1.16 11.45 8.62
C ASN A 60 -0.74 10.54 7.46
N ILE A 61 0.21 9.63 7.70
CA ILE A 61 0.67 8.65 6.69
C ILE A 61 -0.50 7.75 6.26
N PHE A 62 -1.31 7.29 7.21
CA PHE A 62 -2.50 6.50 6.91
C PHE A 62 -3.50 7.28 6.06
N ARG A 63 -3.69 8.59 6.33
CA ARG A 63 -4.52 9.48 5.51
C ARG A 63 -3.94 9.67 4.10
N GLU A 64 -2.62 9.86 3.99
CA GLU A 64 -1.92 10.04 2.72
C GLU A 64 -2.13 8.85 1.78
N ASN A 65 -2.18 7.62 2.30
CA ASN A 65 -2.51 6.45 1.49
C ASN A 65 -3.84 6.57 0.73
N PHE A 66 -4.85 7.23 1.32
CA PHE A 66 -6.11 7.50 0.63
C PHE A 66 -6.00 8.70 -0.31
N VAL A 67 -5.28 9.76 0.07
CA VAL A 67 -5.09 10.96 -0.74
C VAL A 67 -4.35 10.62 -2.05
N ASP A 68 -3.34 9.76 -1.97
CA ASP A 68 -2.53 9.32 -3.10
C ASP A 68 -3.18 8.17 -3.89
N GLY A 69 -4.34 7.69 -3.44
CA GLY A 69 -5.11 6.66 -4.14
C GLY A 69 -4.58 5.24 -3.95
N PHE A 70 -3.65 5.01 -3.02
CA PHE A 70 -3.20 3.68 -2.63
C PHE A 70 -4.33 2.85 -2.00
N GLU A 71 -5.28 3.50 -1.31
CA GLU A 71 -6.42 2.85 -0.66
C GLU A 71 -7.75 3.07 -1.41
N ARG A 72 -8.17 2.05 -2.17
CA ARG A 72 -9.32 2.12 -3.10
C ARG A 72 -10.70 2.14 -2.45
N ASP A 73 -10.90 1.46 -1.32
CA ASP A 73 -12.20 1.39 -0.63
C ASP A 73 -12.07 1.93 0.79
N GLY A 74 -12.03 1.05 1.78
CA GLY A 74 -11.74 1.33 3.17
C GLY A 74 -10.62 0.43 3.68
N SER A 75 -9.89 0.94 4.66
CA SER A 75 -8.72 0.28 5.24
C SER A 75 -8.76 0.40 6.75
N HIS A 76 -8.11 -0.54 7.41
CA HIS A 76 -7.99 -0.63 8.86
C HIS A 76 -6.55 -1.01 9.21
N LEU A 77 -5.95 -0.25 10.14
CA LEU A 77 -4.60 -0.45 10.62
C LEU A 77 -4.61 -0.53 12.14
N SER A 78 -4.11 -1.63 12.69
CA SER A 78 -3.93 -1.79 14.13
C SER A 78 -2.50 -2.20 14.46
N VAL A 79 -1.91 -1.56 15.48
CA VAL A 79 -0.58 -1.88 16.00
C VAL A 79 -0.70 -2.29 17.45
N TYR A 80 -0.35 -3.54 17.70
CA TYR A 80 -0.37 -4.17 19.02
C TYR A 80 1.02 -4.62 19.41
N HIS A 81 1.47 -4.22 20.59
CA HIS A 81 2.77 -4.62 21.11
C HIS A 81 2.75 -4.74 22.64
N LYS A 82 3.29 -5.86 23.15
CA LYS A 82 3.38 -6.15 24.60
C LYS A 82 2.07 -5.93 25.35
N ALA A 83 0.99 -6.52 24.85
CA ALA A 83 -0.35 -6.41 25.41
C ALA A 83 -1.03 -5.03 25.32
N ILE A 84 -0.41 -4.05 24.66
CA ILE A 84 -0.93 -2.68 24.56
C ILE A 84 -1.27 -2.38 23.10
N TRP A 85 -2.45 -1.80 22.90
CA TRP A 85 -2.92 -1.27 21.63
C TRP A 85 -2.40 0.16 21.47
N TRP A 86 -1.44 0.36 20.57
CA TRP A 86 -0.83 1.68 20.36
C TRP A 86 -1.53 2.46 19.25
N VAL A 87 -2.05 1.75 18.24
CA VAL A 87 -2.76 2.35 17.12
C VAL A 87 -3.94 1.47 16.74
N ASP A 88 -5.06 2.11 16.48
CA ASP A 88 -6.24 1.50 15.89
C ASP A 88 -6.94 2.57 15.02
N LEU A 89 -6.73 2.50 13.72
CA LEU A 89 -7.17 3.50 12.74
C LEU A 89 -8.03 2.85 11.66
N TRP A 90 -9.14 3.48 11.31
CA TRP A 90 -9.95 3.09 10.16
C TRP A 90 -10.44 4.30 9.36
N ALA A 91 -10.62 4.08 8.06
CA ALA A 91 -11.15 5.09 7.15
C ALA A 91 -11.75 4.46 5.89
N GLY A 92 -12.49 5.28 5.13
CA GLY A 92 -13.06 4.90 3.85
C GLY A 92 -14.39 4.13 3.96
N MET A 93 -14.66 3.30 2.95
CA MET A 93 -15.93 2.59 2.81
C MET A 93 -15.77 1.10 3.11
N ALA A 94 -16.69 0.54 3.89
CA ALA A 94 -16.78 -0.89 4.12
C ALA A 94 -17.48 -1.63 2.97
N ASP A 95 -18.40 -0.94 2.29
CA ASP A 95 -19.10 -1.47 1.12
C ASP A 95 -19.34 -0.32 0.13
N THR A 96 -18.60 -0.32 -0.96
CA THR A 96 -18.66 0.71 -2.01
C THR A 96 -19.98 0.65 -2.77
N SER A 97 -20.55 -0.54 -2.97
CA SER A 97 -21.84 -0.73 -3.67
C SER A 97 -23.01 -0.16 -2.87
N LYS A 98 -22.89 -0.12 -1.53
CA LYS A 98 -23.92 0.40 -0.62
C LYS A 98 -23.57 1.75 0.00
N ALA A 99 -22.48 2.39 -0.45
CA ALA A 99 -21.94 3.62 0.12
C ALA A 99 -21.81 3.57 1.66
N LYS A 100 -21.48 2.39 2.21
CA LYS A 100 -21.43 2.18 3.66
C LYS A 100 -20.04 2.55 4.18
N LEU A 101 -19.98 3.50 5.11
CA LEU A 101 -18.72 3.94 5.74
C LEU A 101 -18.12 2.88 6.66
N TRP A 102 -16.80 2.90 6.79
CA TRP A 102 -16.08 2.05 7.73
C TRP A 102 -16.30 2.50 9.18
N THR A 103 -16.67 1.59 10.06
CA THR A 103 -16.79 1.80 11.51
C THR A 103 -15.93 0.79 12.25
N GLY A 104 -15.53 1.09 13.49
CA GLY A 104 -14.65 0.23 14.29
C GLY A 104 -15.21 -1.17 14.61
N ILE A 105 -16.47 -1.46 14.27
CA ILE A 105 -17.12 -2.77 14.49
C ILE A 105 -17.30 -3.58 13.21
N HIS A 106 -16.84 -3.10 12.06
CA HIS A 106 -17.04 -3.85 10.81
C HIS A 106 -16.14 -5.06 10.72
N ARG A 107 -16.73 -6.13 10.22
CA ARG A 107 -16.04 -7.40 9.96
C ARG A 107 -15.48 -7.39 8.54
N GLN A 108 -14.17 -7.55 8.44
CA GLN A 108 -13.49 -7.81 7.17
C GLN A 108 -13.28 -9.32 7.02
N TYR A 109 -13.44 -9.81 5.79
CA TYR A 109 -13.10 -11.20 5.46
C TYR A 109 -11.59 -11.32 5.26
N TYR A 110 -10.93 -12.09 6.13
CA TYR A 110 -9.52 -12.42 5.97
C TYR A 110 -9.38 -13.65 5.06
N PHE A 111 -8.87 -13.46 3.85
CA PHE A 111 -8.76 -14.51 2.82
C PHE A 111 -7.82 -15.67 3.21
N ARG A 112 -6.92 -15.46 4.18
CA ARG A 112 -6.02 -16.50 4.69
C ARG A 112 -5.89 -16.40 6.21
N SER A 113 -6.59 -17.28 6.93
CA SER A 113 -6.64 -17.34 8.40
C SER A 113 -5.63 -18.34 9.01
N LEU A 114 -4.60 -18.75 8.27
CA LEU A 114 -3.64 -19.76 8.71
C LEU A 114 -2.90 -19.40 10.00
N SER A 115 -2.73 -18.11 10.30
CA SER A 115 -2.18 -17.65 11.56
C SER A 115 -3.11 -17.90 12.76
N LEU A 116 -4.42 -18.02 12.52
CA LEU A 116 -5.44 -18.27 13.54
C LEU A 116 -5.71 -19.77 13.75
N CYS A 117 -5.59 -20.58 12.71
CA CYS A 117 -5.82 -22.03 12.78
C CYS A 117 -5.09 -22.78 13.92
N PRO A 118 -3.79 -22.52 14.22
CA PRO A 118 -3.10 -23.23 15.29
C PRO A 118 -3.54 -22.84 16.71
N LEU A 119 -4.32 -21.77 16.88
CA LEU A 119 -4.87 -21.37 18.19
C LEU A 119 -6.12 -22.18 18.57
N CYS A 120 -6.72 -22.89 17.62
CA CYS A 120 -7.95 -23.66 17.80
C CYS A 120 -7.72 -25.16 18.08
N VAL A 121 -6.45 -25.58 18.22
CA VAL A 121 -6.03 -26.96 18.47
C VAL A 121 -5.40 -27.04 19.86
#